data_AF-A0A1I1KGS0-F1
#
_entry.id   AF-A0A1I1KGS0-F1
#
_cell.length_a   1.000
_cell.length_b   1.000
_cell.length_c   1.000
_cell.angle_alpha   90.00
_cell.angle_beta   90.00
_cell.angle_gamma   90.00
#
_symmetry.space_group_name_H-M   'P 1'
#
loop_
_entity.id
_entity.type
_entity.pdbx_description
1 polymer ?
#
loop_
_entity_poly.entity_id
_entity_poly.type
_entity_poly.pdbx_seq_one_letter_code
_entity_poly.pdbx_strand_id
1 'polypeptide(L)' 'MKFYEKYPLLKQKSFLSKVLVDTVYSTMALEDQDVSKIQIIKIVDTILKERELNGSAFFTK' A
#
# COMPACT_ATOMS: atom_id res chain seq x y z
N MET A 1 -8.17 20.68 5.45
CA MET A 1 -7.63 19.99 4.27
C MET A 1 -7.79 18.50 4.48
N LYS A 2 -8.46 17.81 3.56
CA LYS A 2 -8.53 16.34 3.59
C LYS A 2 -7.14 15.78 3.27
N PHE A 3 -6.77 14.64 3.87
CA PHE A 3 -5.45 14.02 3.70
C PHE A 3 -5.07 13.84 2.21
N TYR A 4 -6.02 13.47 1.36
CA TYR A 4 -5.83 13.28 -0.07
C TYR A 4 -5.77 14.58 -0.89
N GLU A 5 -6.24 15.70 -0.34
CA GLU A 5 -6.03 17.02 -0.95
C GLU A 5 -4.59 17.48 -0.74
N LYS A 6 -3.99 17.08 0.38
CA LYS A 6 -2.57 17.35 0.68
C LYS A 6 -1.63 16.41 -0.11
N TYR A 7 -2.06 15.18 -0.37
CA TYR A 7 -1.25 14.16 -1.04
C TYR A 7 -1.97 13.54 -2.25
N PRO A 8 -2.08 14.28 -3.37
CA PRO A 8 -2.83 13.83 -4.54
C PRO A 8 -2.24 12.59 -5.21
N LEU A 9 -0.93 12.39 -5.09
CA LEU A 9 -0.24 11.21 -5.63
C LEU A 9 -0.71 9.89 -5.01
N LEU A 10 -1.21 9.92 -3.77
CA LEU A 10 -1.75 8.72 -3.13
C LEU A 10 -2.97 8.17 -3.88
N LYS A 11 -3.69 8.99 -4.66
CA LYS A 11 -4.80 8.53 -5.52
C LYS A 11 -4.34 7.61 -6.65
N GLN A 12 -3.05 7.64 -6.99
CA GLN A 12 -2.49 6.75 -8.00
C GLN A 12 -2.16 5.40 -7.39
N LYS A 13 -2.84 4.34 -7.87
CA LYS A 13 -2.68 2.97 -7.36
C LYS A 13 -1.22 2.50 -7.34
N SER A 14 -0.46 2.79 -8.39
CA SER A 14 0.96 2.43 -8.49
C SER A 14 1.81 3.11 -7.42
N PHE A 15 1.54 4.39 -7.15
CA PHE A 15 2.24 5.15 -6.12
C PHE A 15 1.86 4.63 -4.72
N LEU A 16 0.58 4.43 -4.44
CA LEU A 16 0.12 3.88 -3.16
C LEU A 16 0.71 2.49 -2.91
N SER A 17 0.64 1.58 -3.89
CA SER A 17 1.20 0.24 -3.77
C SER A 17 2.71 0.29 -3.46
N LYS A 18 3.46 1.13 -4.18
CA LYS A 18 4.90 1.32 -3.92
C LYS A 18 5.17 1.81 -2.49
N VAL A 19 4.45 2.84 -2.04
CA VAL A 19 4.61 3.40 -0.69
C VAL A 19 4.32 2.34 0.37
N LEU A 20 3.26 1.54 0.20
CA LEU A 20 2.90 0.48 1.15
C LEU A 20 3.98 -0.62 1.18
N VAL A 21 4.44 -1.08 0.02
CA VAL A 21 5.50 -2.09 -0.08
C VAL A 21 6.78 -1.60 0.59
N ASP A 22 7.24 -0.40 0.23
CA ASP A 22 8.50 0.16 0.76
C ASP A 22 8.38 0.42 2.27
N THR A 23 7.22 0.88 2.75
CA THR A 23 6.98 1.10 4.18
C THR A 23 7.02 -0.20 4.95
N VAL A 24 6.22 -1.21 4.55
CA VAL A 24 6.16 -2.51 5.23
C VAL A 24 7.51 -3.21 5.22
N TYR A 25 8.19 -3.24 4.06
CA TYR A 25 9.52 -3.82 3.94
C TYR A 25 10.52 -3.14 4.88
N SER A 26 10.54 -1.80 4.91
CA SER A 26 11.46 -1.07 5.77
C SER A 26 11.16 -1.27 7.25
N THR A 27 9.89 -1.27 7.66
CA THR A 27 9.51 -1.50 9.07
C THR A 27 9.83 -2.92 9.51
N MET A 28 9.62 -3.92 8.66
CA MET A 28 9.99 -5.32 8.97
C MET A 28 11.50 -5.47 9.13
N ALA A 29 12.29 -4.83 8.24
CA ALA A 29 13.74 -4.84 8.34
C ALA A 29 14.25 -4.16 9.64
N LEU A 30 13.55 -3.13 10.14
CA LEU A 30 13.88 -2.48 11.42
C LEU A 30 13.59 -3.39 12.64
N GLU A 31 12.74 -4.40 12.48
CA GLU A 31 12.43 -5.39 13.51
C GLU A 31 13.21 -6.71 13.31
N ASP A 32 14.32 -6.66 12.55
CA ASP A 32 15.16 -7.82 12.21
C ASP A 32 14.39 -8.97 11.52
N GLN A 33 13.27 -8.67 10.86
CA GLN A 33 12.49 -9.65 10.10
C GLN A 33 13.00 -9.73 8.67
N ASP A 34 13.65 -10.85 8.33
CA ASP A 34 14.07 -11.14 6.95
C ASP A 34 12.90 -11.71 6.14
N VAL A 35 12.16 -10.81 5.49
CA VAL A 35 11.05 -11.16 4.59
C VAL A 35 11.38 -10.67 3.19
N SER A 36 11.27 -11.56 2.20
CA SER A 36 11.57 -11.18 0.83
C SER A 36 10.62 -10.10 0.31
N LYS A 37 11.16 -9.10 -0.37
CA LYS A 37 10.36 -8.02 -0.95
C LYS A 37 9.26 -8.53 -1.91
N ILE A 38 9.51 -9.63 -2.61
CA ILE A 38 8.54 -10.29 -3.51
C ILE A 38 7.32 -10.79 -2.74
N GLN A 39 7.50 -11.36 -1.54
CA GLN A 39 6.39 -11.80 -0.70
C GLN A 39 5.54 -10.60 -0.25
N ILE A 40 6.18 -9.51 0.17
CA ILE A 40 5.48 -8.28 0.59
C ILE A 40 4.67 -7.68 -0.57
N ILE A 41 5.24 -7.63 -1.78
CA ILE A 41 4.52 -7.19 -2.99
C ILE A 41 3.23 -8.01 -3.19
N LYS A 42 3.31 -9.34 -3.10
CA LYS A 42 2.14 -10.21 -3.24
C LYS A 42 1.07 -9.96 -2.17
N ILE A 43 1.48 -9.75 -0.92
CA ILE A 43 0.57 -9.45 0.19
C ILE A 43 -0.14 -8.12 -0.06
N VAL A 44 0.61 -7.06 -0.36
CA VAL A 44 0.06 -5.72 -0.63
C VAL A 44 -0.90 -5.75 -1.81
N ASP A 45 -0.51 -6.38 -2.93
CA ASP A 45 -1.36 -6.49 -4.11
C ASP A 45 -2.66 -7.26 -3.84
N THR A 46 -2.60 -8.31 -3.02
CA THR A 46 -3.78 -9.10 -2.64
C THR A 46 -4.74 -8.26 -1.81
N ILE A 47 -4.22 -7.57 -0.79
CA ILE A 47 -5.04 -6.69 0.09
C ILE A 47 -5.67 -5.55 -0.72
N LEU A 48 -4.92 -4.91 -1.62
CA LEU A 48 -5.45 -3.84 -2.46
C LEU A 48 -6.58 -4.34 -3.36
N LYS A 49 -6.43 -5.54 -3.96
CA LYS A 49 -7.48 -6.17 -4.78
C LYS A 49 -8.72 -6.53 -3.95
N GLU A 50 -8.55 -7.13 -2.78
CA GLU A 50 -9.66 -7.48 -1.89
C GLU A 50 -10.46 -6.25 -1.47
N ARG A 51 -9.77 -5.15 -1.16
CA ARG A 51 -10.41 -3.88 -0.77
C ARG A 51 -11.15 -3.22 -1.93
N GLU A 52 -10.62 -3.31 -3.14
CA GLU A 52 -11.34 -2.91 -4.36
C GLU A 52 -12.62 -3.74 -4.58
N LEU A 53 -12.54 -5.06 -4.39
CA LEU A 53 -13.67 -5.99 -4.56
C LEU A 53 -14.78 -5.76 -3.52
N ASN A 54 -14.41 -5.43 -2.29
CA ASN A 54 -15.36 -5.20 -1.20
C ASN A 54 -16.08 -3.85 -1.26
N GLY A 55 -15.92 -3.07 -2.35
CA GLY A 55 -16.58 -1.78 -2.54
C GLY A 55 -16.12 -0.67 -1.57
N SER A 56 -15.23 -0.99 -0.63
CA SER A 56 -14.48 -0.01 0.14
C SER A 56 -13.40 0.56 -0.76
N ALA A 57 -13.80 1.43 -1.69
CA ALA A 57 -12.85 2.11 -2.55
C ALA A 57 -11.79 2.77 -1.66
N PHE A 58 -10.53 2.33 -1.77
CA PHE A 58 -9.40 3.07 -1.19
C PHE A 58 -9.39 4.52 -1.67
N PHE A 59 -9.93 4.73 -2.88
CA PHE A 59 -10.15 6.02 -3.51
C PHE A 59 -11.64 6.22 -3.76
N THR A 60 -12.34 6.77 -2.78
CA THR A 60 -13.64 7.39 -3.06
C THR A 60 -13.43 8.54 -4.04
N LYS A 61 -14.21 8.53 -5.13
CA LYS A 61 -14.23 9.53 -6.19
C LYS A 61 -14.44 10.95 -5.66
#